data_AF-A0A8T9Q0W0-F1
#
_entry.id   AF-A0A8T9Q0W0-F1
#
_cell.length_a   1.000
_cell.length_b   1.000
_cell.length_c   1.000
_cell.angle_alpha   90.00
_cell.angle_beta   90.00
_cell.angle_gamma   90.00
#
_symmetry.space_group_name_H-M   'P 1'
#
loop_
_entity.id
_entity.type
_entity.pdbx_description
1 polymer ?
#
loop_
_entity_poly.entity_id
_entity_poly.type
_entity_poly.pdbx_seq_one_letter_code
_entity_poly.pdbx_strand_id
1 'polypeptide(L)'
;MAGKRDDRRASILEAAAQCFSRFGYDKTTLQDIGDAARLNKASLYYYYKNKEDLFIQVVLREAERYLSALQEQVLPLTRATDKILAYLTGRLDYYRLVLNLHQLSVESLQRLEPMFDDVYQAVREQELAFLSQLLQEGVTDREFLKLQPERAADALLTVADGIKHEAVQRSRTRFAHEVDYAPVQEKITYTLTLLLNGLRK
;
A
#
# COMPACT_ATOMS: atom_id res chain seq x y z
N MET A 1 3.81 -30.59 -8.60
CA MET A 1 2.93 -29.87 -9.55
C MET A 1 2.47 -28.49 -9.05
N ALA A 2 2.72 -28.09 -7.79
CA ALA A 2 2.41 -26.76 -7.26
C ALA A 2 3.21 -25.62 -7.95
N GLY A 3 4.53 -25.79 -8.13
CA GLY A 3 5.39 -24.76 -8.72
C GLY A 3 4.93 -24.26 -10.10
N LYS A 4 4.53 -25.15 -11.02
CA LYS A 4 4.05 -24.76 -12.35
C LYS A 4 2.73 -23.96 -12.32
N ARG A 5 1.91 -24.14 -11.28
CA ARG A 5 0.66 -23.40 -11.08
C ARG A 5 0.92 -22.00 -10.52
N ASP A 6 1.86 -21.90 -9.59
CA ASP A 6 2.25 -20.63 -8.97
C ASP A 6 2.99 -19.74 -9.98
N ASP A 7 3.88 -20.31 -10.79
CA ASP A 7 4.53 -19.63 -11.92
C ASP A 7 3.50 -19.03 -12.89
N ARG A 8 2.40 -19.77 -13.13
CA ARG A 8 1.33 -19.32 -14.03
C ARG A 8 0.51 -18.20 -13.42
N ARG A 9 0.17 -18.28 -12.13
CA ARG A 9 -0.51 -17.19 -11.40
C ARG A 9 0.31 -15.92 -11.43
N ALA A 10 1.62 -16.02 -11.17
CA ALA A 10 2.54 -14.89 -11.22
C ALA A 10 2.61 -14.25 -12.61
N SER A 11 2.71 -15.07 -13.66
CA SER A 11 2.71 -14.58 -15.06
C SER A 11 1.40 -13.87 -15.43
N ILE A 12 0.25 -14.35 -14.96
CA ILE A 12 -1.04 -13.69 -15.21
C ILE A 12 -1.11 -12.35 -14.46
N LEU A 13 -0.67 -12.30 -13.20
CA LEU A 13 -0.63 -11.05 -12.42
C LEU A 13 0.27 -10.02 -13.08
N GLU A 14 1.40 -10.45 -13.65
CA GLU A 14 2.31 -9.55 -14.34
C GLU A 14 1.68 -8.96 -15.62
N ALA A 15 1.06 -9.81 -16.45
CA ALA A 15 0.33 -9.36 -17.62
C ALA A 15 -0.83 -8.41 -17.24
N ALA A 16 -1.56 -8.74 -16.17
CA ALA A 16 -2.65 -7.91 -15.67
C ALA A 16 -2.15 -6.54 -15.19
N ALA A 17 -1.07 -6.49 -14.41
CA ALA A 17 -0.45 -5.25 -13.95
C ALA A 17 -0.05 -4.35 -15.12
N GLN A 18 0.55 -4.91 -16.16
CA GLN A 18 0.92 -4.17 -17.38
C GLN A 18 -0.30 -3.63 -18.13
N CYS A 19 -1.34 -4.45 -18.32
CA CYS A 19 -2.58 -4.02 -18.97
C CYS A 19 -3.26 -2.90 -18.19
N PHE A 20 -3.44 -3.08 -16.87
CA PHE A 20 -4.09 -2.09 -16.04
C PHE A 20 -3.27 -0.80 -15.93
N SER A 21 -1.93 -0.87 -15.89
CA SER A 21 -1.05 0.32 -15.90
C SER A 21 -1.16 1.09 -17.20
N ARG A 22 -1.25 0.39 -18.34
CA ARG A 22 -1.30 0.99 -19.67
C ARG A 22 -2.67 1.56 -20.03
N PHE A 23 -3.73 0.84 -19.73
CA PHE A 23 -5.09 1.15 -20.20
C PHE A 23 -6.00 1.71 -19.11
N GLY A 24 -5.64 1.53 -17.84
CA GLY A 24 -6.53 1.75 -16.70
C GLY A 24 -7.46 0.56 -16.43
N TYR A 25 -7.95 0.47 -15.20
CA TYR A 25 -8.89 -0.55 -14.74
C TYR A 25 -10.17 -0.57 -15.56
N ASP A 26 -10.77 0.60 -15.78
CA ASP A 26 -12.09 0.72 -16.40
C ASP A 26 -12.08 0.24 -17.85
N LYS A 27 -11.01 0.49 -18.59
CA LYS A 27 -10.86 0.11 -20.01
C LYS A 27 -10.28 -1.30 -20.21
N THR A 28 -9.56 -1.84 -19.23
CA THR A 28 -8.97 -3.17 -19.34
C THR A 28 -10.04 -4.25 -19.25
N THR A 29 -10.00 -5.22 -20.15
CA THR A 29 -10.85 -6.41 -20.14
C THR A 29 -10.04 -7.67 -19.80
N LEU A 30 -10.72 -8.73 -19.35
CA LEU A 30 -10.09 -10.05 -19.19
C LEU A 30 -9.57 -10.62 -20.52
N GLN A 31 -10.09 -10.17 -21.66
CA GLN A 31 -9.58 -10.58 -22.97
C GLN A 31 -8.19 -9.98 -23.22
N ASP A 32 -8.02 -8.67 -22.97
CA ASP A 32 -6.72 -7.98 -23.12
C ASP A 32 -5.64 -8.64 -22.27
N ILE A 33 -5.99 -9.00 -21.03
CA ILE A 33 -5.09 -9.69 -20.10
C ILE A 33 -4.78 -11.11 -20.59
N GLY A 34 -5.78 -11.81 -21.14
CA GLY A 34 -5.61 -13.15 -21.69
C GLY A 34 -4.62 -13.13 -22.85
N ASP A 35 -4.79 -12.19 -23.77
CA ASP A 35 -3.93 -12.03 -24.92
C ASP A 35 -2.49 -11.69 -24.49
N ALA A 36 -2.32 -10.80 -23.50
CA ALA A 36 -1.01 -10.48 -22.92
C ALA A 36 -0.35 -11.68 -22.21
N ALA A 37 -1.14 -12.50 -21.50
CA ALA A 37 -0.68 -13.71 -20.82
C ALA A 37 -0.55 -14.94 -21.73
N ARG A 38 -0.89 -14.81 -23.03
CA ARG A 38 -1.00 -15.91 -24.00
C ARG A 38 -1.93 -17.03 -23.52
N LEU A 39 -3.09 -16.64 -22.99
CA LEU A 39 -4.15 -17.49 -22.47
C LEU A 39 -5.50 -17.07 -23.06
N ASN A 40 -6.38 -18.05 -23.29
CA ASN A 40 -7.76 -17.73 -23.59
C ASN A 40 -8.52 -17.29 -22.33
N LYS A 41 -9.64 -16.59 -22.52
CA LYS A 41 -10.50 -16.10 -21.43
C LYS A 41 -10.96 -17.20 -20.48
N ALA A 42 -11.30 -18.39 -21.00
CA ALA A 42 -11.70 -19.54 -20.17
C ALA A 42 -10.59 -20.01 -19.22
N SER A 43 -9.33 -19.97 -19.67
CA SER A 43 -8.16 -20.32 -18.86
C SER A 43 -7.91 -19.29 -17.76
N LEU A 44 -8.21 -18.01 -17.98
CA LEU A 44 -8.11 -16.99 -16.94
C LEU A 44 -9.14 -17.20 -15.82
N TYR A 45 -10.38 -17.56 -16.16
CA TYR A 45 -11.42 -17.85 -15.17
C TYR A 45 -11.08 -19.03 -14.25
N TYR A 46 -10.18 -19.93 -14.67
CA TYR A 46 -9.68 -20.99 -13.81
C TYR A 46 -8.78 -20.46 -12.66
N TYR A 47 -8.12 -19.31 -12.85
CA TYR A 47 -7.21 -18.73 -11.85
C TYR A 47 -7.86 -17.63 -11.00
N TYR A 48 -8.72 -16.82 -11.62
CA TYR A 48 -9.34 -15.63 -11.03
C TYR A 48 -10.82 -15.58 -11.36
N LYS A 49 -11.65 -15.18 -10.39
CA LYS A 49 -13.11 -15.25 -10.52
C LYS A 49 -13.66 -14.24 -11.53
N ASN A 50 -13.08 -13.05 -11.54
CA ASN A 50 -13.50 -11.92 -12.36
C ASN A 50 -12.35 -10.89 -12.46
N LYS A 51 -12.62 -9.75 -13.10
CA LYS A 51 -11.63 -8.68 -13.30
C LYS A 51 -11.27 -8.01 -11.97
N GLU A 52 -12.27 -7.84 -11.11
CA GLU A 52 -12.16 -7.23 -9.78
C GLU A 52 -11.21 -8.03 -8.89
N ASP A 53 -11.40 -9.35 -8.78
CA ASP A 53 -10.55 -10.28 -8.03
C ASP A 53 -9.10 -10.23 -8.54
N LEU A 54 -8.90 -10.30 -9.85
CA LEU A 54 -7.56 -10.19 -10.45
C LEU A 54 -6.92 -8.82 -10.17
N PHE A 55 -7.71 -7.74 -10.21
CA PHE A 55 -7.25 -6.40 -9.93
C PHE A 55 -6.79 -6.23 -8.49
N ILE A 56 -7.58 -6.69 -7.52
CA ILE A 56 -7.24 -6.64 -6.09
C ILE A 56 -5.94 -7.42 -5.82
N GLN A 57 -5.77 -8.57 -6.45
CA GLN A 57 -4.53 -9.37 -6.34
C GLN A 57 -3.32 -8.66 -6.96
N VAL A 58 -3.48 -7.93 -8.07
CA VAL A 58 -2.43 -7.06 -8.60
C VAL A 58 -2.07 -5.98 -7.59
N VAL A 59 -3.07 -5.28 -7.04
CA VAL A 59 -2.82 -4.19 -6.08
C VAL A 59 -2.10 -4.69 -4.83
N LEU A 60 -2.54 -5.81 -4.25
CA LEU A 60 -1.88 -6.40 -3.08
C LEU A 60 -0.41 -6.74 -3.37
N ARG A 61 -0.13 -7.40 -4.50
CA ARG A 61 1.24 -7.75 -4.90
C ARG A 61 2.12 -6.51 -5.07
N GLU A 62 1.59 -5.47 -5.68
CA GLU A 62 2.30 -4.19 -5.88
C GLU A 62 2.53 -3.46 -4.54
N ALA A 63 1.56 -3.54 -3.62
CA ALA A 63 1.66 -3.03 -2.25
C ALA A 63 2.81 -3.69 -1.50
N GLU A 64 2.80 -5.02 -1.43
CA GLU A 64 3.79 -5.82 -0.72
C GLU A 64 5.18 -5.56 -1.29
N ARG A 65 5.32 -5.50 -2.62
CA ARG A 65 6.60 -5.19 -3.28
C ARG A 65 7.12 -3.81 -2.90
N TYR A 66 6.25 -2.79 -2.95
CA TYR A 66 6.65 -1.42 -2.63
C TYR A 66 7.02 -1.28 -1.15
N LEU A 67 6.19 -1.81 -0.24
CA LEU A 67 6.42 -1.71 1.20
C LEU A 67 7.67 -2.48 1.61
N SER A 68 7.93 -3.66 1.02
CA SER A 68 9.17 -4.41 1.25
C SER A 68 10.40 -3.61 0.83
N ALA A 69 10.37 -3.01 -0.36
CA ALA A 69 11.46 -2.14 -0.82
C ALA A 69 11.66 -0.92 0.08
N LEU A 70 10.56 -0.33 0.59
CA LEU A 70 10.62 0.78 1.53
C LEU A 70 11.22 0.36 2.88
N GLN A 71 10.88 -0.83 3.39
CA GLN A 71 11.52 -1.40 4.58
C GLN A 71 13.03 -1.52 4.38
N GLU A 72 13.47 -2.13 3.26
CA GLU A 72 14.89 -2.26 2.91
C GLU A 72 15.59 -0.89 2.82
N GLN A 73 14.90 0.14 2.33
CA GLN A 73 15.45 1.49 2.22
C GLN A 73 15.64 2.17 3.58
N VAL A 74 14.76 1.94 4.55
CA VAL A 74 14.85 2.60 5.86
C VAL A 74 15.74 1.86 6.85
N LEU A 75 15.89 0.54 6.73
CA LEU A 75 16.69 -0.29 7.65
C LEU A 75 18.14 0.20 7.85
N PRO A 76 18.85 0.72 6.84
CA PRO A 76 20.21 1.26 6.99
C PRO A 76 20.31 2.57 7.80
N LEU A 77 19.20 3.25 8.07
CA LEU A 77 19.22 4.49 8.86
C LEU A 77 19.60 4.19 10.31
N THR A 78 20.35 5.08 10.95
CA THR A 78 20.88 4.83 12.29
C THR A 78 19.81 4.87 13.36
N ARG A 79 18.97 5.91 13.36
CA ARG A 79 18.03 6.17 14.46
C ARG A 79 16.68 5.54 14.21
N ALA A 80 16.09 4.93 15.25
CA ALA A 80 14.72 4.41 15.18
C ALA A 80 13.71 5.51 14.77
N THR A 81 13.91 6.74 15.26
CA THR A 81 13.07 7.89 14.86
C THR A 81 13.11 8.15 13.35
N ASP A 82 14.30 8.10 12.75
CA ASP A 82 14.49 8.40 11.33
C ASP A 82 13.92 7.29 10.46
N LYS A 83 14.10 6.02 10.87
CA LYS A 83 13.49 4.85 10.23
C LYS A 83 11.97 4.97 10.18
N ILE A 84 11.34 5.24 11.34
CA ILE A 84 9.88 5.33 11.47
C ILE A 84 9.34 6.51 10.65
N LEU A 85 9.99 7.68 10.73
CA LEU A 85 9.56 8.86 10.00
C LEU A 85 9.68 8.65 8.48
N ALA A 86 10.80 8.10 8.01
CA ALA A 86 11.00 7.81 6.59
C ALA A 86 10.00 6.77 6.06
N TYR A 87 9.72 5.73 6.85
CA TYR A 87 8.74 4.70 6.47
C TYR A 87 7.32 5.26 6.37
N LEU A 88 6.85 5.95 7.42
CA LEU A 88 5.48 6.47 7.47
C LEU A 88 5.22 7.61 6.48
N THR A 89 6.24 8.35 6.07
CA THR A 89 6.13 9.37 5.02
C THR A 89 6.23 8.74 3.63
N GLY A 90 7.19 7.82 3.41
CA GLY A 90 7.38 7.14 2.13
C GLY A 90 6.19 6.29 1.69
N ARG A 91 5.44 5.70 2.63
CA ARG A 91 4.26 4.91 2.26
C ARG A 91 3.14 5.70 1.59
N LEU A 92 3.16 7.04 1.63
CA LEU A 92 2.18 7.86 0.89
C LEU A 92 2.26 7.61 -0.61
N ASP A 93 3.45 7.30 -1.13
CA ASP A 93 3.64 6.97 -2.54
C ASP A 93 3.05 5.61 -2.90
N TYR A 94 2.92 4.66 -1.96
CA TYR A 94 2.13 3.45 -2.17
C TYR A 94 0.65 3.77 -2.39
N TYR A 95 0.07 4.68 -1.62
CA TYR A 95 -1.32 5.09 -1.85
C TYR A 95 -1.50 5.78 -3.20
N ARG A 96 -0.51 6.57 -3.63
CA ARG A 96 -0.45 7.07 -5.01
C ARG A 96 -0.34 5.92 -6.00
N LEU A 97 0.41 4.87 -5.71
CA LEU A 97 0.48 3.67 -6.55
C LEU A 97 -0.91 3.02 -6.72
N VAL A 98 -1.65 2.80 -5.63
CA VAL A 98 -3.02 2.23 -5.64
C VAL A 98 -4.01 3.13 -6.39
N LEU A 99 -3.90 4.45 -6.21
CA LEU A 99 -4.85 5.43 -6.75
C LEU A 99 -4.49 5.92 -8.16
N ASN A 100 -3.21 5.87 -8.54
CA ASN A 100 -2.70 6.33 -9.83
C ASN A 100 -2.56 5.21 -10.86
N LEU A 101 -2.29 3.97 -10.44
CA LEU A 101 -1.86 2.95 -11.40
C LEU A 101 -2.92 2.65 -12.46
N HIS A 102 -4.20 2.90 -12.20
CA HIS A 102 -5.24 2.29 -13.01
C HIS A 102 -6.35 3.23 -13.44
N GLN A 103 -6.12 4.55 -13.41
CA GLN A 103 -7.11 5.54 -13.87
C GLN A 103 -8.52 5.23 -13.34
N LEU A 104 -8.61 4.76 -12.08
CA LEU A 104 -9.85 4.33 -11.48
C LEU A 104 -10.80 5.51 -11.39
N SER A 105 -11.97 5.40 -12.00
CA SER A 105 -13.08 6.29 -11.70
C SER A 105 -13.50 6.18 -10.24
N VAL A 106 -14.04 7.26 -9.67
CA VAL A 106 -14.61 7.27 -8.30
C VAL A 106 -15.67 6.17 -8.14
N GLU A 107 -16.48 5.92 -9.16
CA GLU A 107 -17.49 4.85 -9.16
C GLU A 107 -16.84 3.46 -9.03
N SER A 108 -15.81 3.18 -9.84
CA SER A 108 -15.08 1.91 -9.71
C SER A 108 -14.36 1.79 -8.37
N LEU A 109 -13.83 2.89 -7.83
CA LEU A 109 -13.23 2.91 -6.49
C LEU A 109 -14.26 2.53 -5.42
N GLN A 110 -15.44 3.15 -5.41
CA GLN A 110 -16.52 2.84 -4.46
C GLN A 110 -17.00 1.38 -4.57
N ARG A 111 -17.06 0.85 -5.78
CA ARG A 111 -17.43 -0.56 -6.01
C ARG A 111 -16.36 -1.53 -5.50
N LEU A 112 -15.09 -1.19 -5.66
CA LEU A 112 -13.96 -2.03 -5.24
C LEU A 112 -13.60 -1.86 -3.77
N GLU A 113 -13.96 -0.74 -3.14
CA GLU A 113 -13.65 -0.42 -1.74
C GLU A 113 -13.90 -1.59 -0.78
N PRO A 114 -15.06 -2.29 -0.79
CA PRO A 114 -15.30 -3.42 0.11
C PRO A 114 -14.38 -4.62 -0.15
N MET A 115 -13.83 -4.75 -1.36
CA MET A 115 -12.90 -5.82 -1.71
C MET A 115 -11.45 -5.50 -1.31
N PHE A 116 -11.16 -4.24 -0.99
CA PHE A 116 -9.86 -3.84 -0.47
C PHE A 116 -9.73 -4.08 1.03
N ASP A 117 -10.81 -4.34 1.77
CA ASP A 117 -10.76 -4.53 3.23
C ASP A 117 -9.74 -5.62 3.62
N ASP A 118 -9.81 -6.79 2.99
CA ASP A 118 -8.86 -7.89 3.26
C ASP A 118 -7.41 -7.50 2.90
N VAL A 119 -7.22 -6.74 1.82
CA VAL A 119 -5.91 -6.23 1.41
C VAL A 119 -5.37 -5.22 2.42
N TYR A 120 -6.22 -4.30 2.87
CA TYR A 120 -5.87 -3.30 3.87
C TYR A 120 -5.49 -3.98 5.18
N GLN A 121 -6.23 -4.99 5.64
CA GLN A 121 -5.89 -5.71 6.86
C GLN A 121 -4.58 -6.46 6.75
N ALA A 122 -4.37 -7.22 5.66
CA ALA A 122 -3.14 -7.97 5.44
C ALA A 122 -1.90 -7.05 5.40
N VAL A 123 -1.99 -5.93 4.68
CA VAL A 123 -0.93 -4.93 4.63
C VAL A 123 -0.71 -4.32 6.02
N ARG A 124 -1.79 -3.91 6.69
CA ARG A 124 -1.73 -3.26 8.01
C ARG A 124 -1.05 -4.14 9.06
N GLU A 125 -1.33 -5.44 9.08
CA GLU A 125 -0.70 -6.39 9.98
C GLU A 125 0.83 -6.42 9.78
N GLN A 126 1.29 -6.45 8.53
CA GLN A 126 2.72 -6.41 8.21
C GLN A 126 3.36 -5.07 8.63
N GLU A 127 2.68 -3.95 8.39
CA GLU A 127 3.16 -2.63 8.80
C GLU A 127 3.26 -2.50 10.33
N LEU A 128 2.27 -2.99 11.06
CA LEU A 128 2.29 -2.99 12.53
C LEU A 128 3.45 -3.81 13.07
N ALA A 129 3.68 -5.00 12.53
CA ALA A 129 4.79 -5.86 12.93
C ALA A 129 6.13 -5.14 12.72
N PHE A 130 6.33 -4.53 11.54
CA PHE A 130 7.55 -3.80 11.20
C PHE A 130 7.77 -2.57 12.10
N LEU A 131 6.75 -1.72 12.27
CA LEU A 131 6.84 -0.52 13.10
C LEU A 131 7.06 -0.87 14.58
N SER A 132 6.44 -1.93 15.07
CA SER A 132 6.65 -2.43 16.44
C SER A 132 8.09 -2.86 16.65
N GLN A 133 8.71 -3.50 15.66
CA GLN A 133 10.13 -3.84 15.70
C GLN A 133 11.00 -2.58 15.80
N LEU A 134 10.77 -1.58 14.95
CA LEU A 134 11.55 -0.32 14.98
C LEU A 134 11.40 0.44 16.31
N LEU A 135 10.20 0.43 16.89
CA LEU A 135 9.95 1.02 18.20
C LEU A 135 10.66 0.25 19.31
N GLN A 136 10.68 -1.08 19.24
CA GLN A 136 11.40 -1.93 20.19
C GLN A 136 12.92 -1.73 20.11
N GLU A 137 13.47 -1.53 18.90
CA GLU A 137 14.87 -1.13 18.70
C GLU A 137 15.15 0.20 19.44
N GLY A 138 14.33 1.23 19.20
CA GLY A 138 14.51 2.54 19.86
C GLY A 138 14.35 2.51 21.38
N VAL A 139 13.52 1.62 21.94
CA VAL A 139 13.44 1.39 23.39
C VAL A 139 14.73 0.73 23.92
N THR A 140 15.25 -0.26 23.19
CA THR A 140 16.48 -0.99 23.55
C THR A 140 17.69 -0.07 23.53
N ASP A 141 17.78 0.78 22.52
CA ASP A 141 18.86 1.76 22.32
C ASP A 141 18.68 3.04 23.17
N ARG A 142 17.61 3.09 23.99
CA ARG A 142 17.28 4.21 24.88
C ARG A 142 17.00 5.53 24.15
N GLU A 143 16.63 5.48 22.87
CA GLU A 143 16.10 6.64 22.14
C GLU A 143 14.72 7.05 22.63
N PHE A 144 13.90 6.07 23.03
CA PHE A 144 12.52 6.29 23.50
C PHE A 144 12.35 6.04 25.00
N LEU A 145 11.33 6.68 25.57
CA LEU A 145 10.77 6.34 26.87
C LEU A 145 10.25 4.89 26.87
N LYS A 146 10.06 4.32 28.07
CA LYS A 146 9.44 3.00 28.20
C LYS A 146 8.00 3.08 27.69
N LEU A 147 7.72 2.39 26.59
CA LEU A 147 6.42 2.34 25.92
C LEU A 147 6.06 0.89 25.54
N GLN A 148 4.83 0.68 25.10
CA GLN A 148 4.38 -0.58 24.49
C GLN A 148 4.50 -0.45 22.96
N PRO A 149 5.45 -1.15 22.30
CA PRO A 149 5.73 -0.93 20.87
C PRO A 149 4.52 -1.10 19.97
N GLU A 150 3.70 -2.12 20.20
CA GLU A 150 2.54 -2.44 19.38
C GLU A 150 1.47 -1.34 19.46
N ARG A 151 1.24 -0.81 20.67
CA ARG A 151 0.29 0.29 20.86
C ARG A 151 0.79 1.60 20.24
N ALA A 152 2.09 1.87 20.35
CA ALA A 152 2.68 3.06 19.74
C ALA A 152 2.68 2.95 18.20
N ALA A 153 2.97 1.78 17.64
CA ALA A 153 2.88 1.51 16.21
C ALA A 153 1.46 1.75 15.69
N ASP A 154 0.46 1.18 16.37
CA ASP A 154 -0.95 1.35 16.02
C ASP A 154 -1.40 2.82 16.05
N ALA A 155 -1.00 3.57 17.07
CA ALA A 155 -1.31 4.99 17.18
C ALA A 155 -0.66 5.83 16.05
N LEU A 156 0.63 5.61 15.76
CA LEU A 156 1.35 6.32 14.70
C LEU A 156 0.73 6.01 13.33
N LEU A 157 0.42 4.74 13.07
CA LEU A 157 -0.21 4.25 11.85
C LEU A 157 -1.59 4.90 11.65
N THR A 158 -2.41 4.92 12.70
CA THR A 158 -3.76 5.49 12.72
C THR A 158 -3.75 7.00 12.46
N VAL A 159 -2.82 7.75 13.08
CA VAL A 159 -2.69 9.19 12.85
C VAL A 159 -2.31 9.49 11.40
N ALA A 160 -1.33 8.76 10.86
CA ALA A 160 -0.92 8.93 9.47
C ALA A 160 -2.07 8.63 8.49
N ASP A 161 -2.84 7.56 8.73
CA ASP A 161 -4.01 7.22 7.90
C ASP A 161 -5.15 8.23 8.03
N GLY A 162 -5.41 8.75 9.23
CA GLY A 162 -6.42 9.77 9.46
C GLY A 162 -6.16 11.06 8.68
N ILE A 163 -4.90 11.53 8.70
CA ILE A 163 -4.50 12.75 7.95
C ILE A 163 -4.71 12.54 6.44
N LYS A 164 -4.31 11.37 5.93
CA LYS A 164 -4.52 10.99 4.52
C LYS A 164 -6.01 10.93 4.17
N HIS A 165 -6.82 10.26 5.00
CA HIS A 165 -8.25 10.10 4.75
C HIS A 165 -8.99 11.45 4.72
N GLU A 166 -8.65 12.38 5.63
CA GLU A 166 -9.16 13.75 5.63
C GLU A 166 -8.86 14.48 4.31
N ALA A 167 -7.64 14.33 3.77
CA ALA A 167 -7.23 14.96 2.52
C ALA A 167 -8.01 14.43 1.30
N VAL A 168 -8.20 13.11 1.23
CA VAL A 168 -8.99 12.47 0.16
C VAL A 168 -10.45 12.91 0.22
N GLN A 169 -11.07 12.94 1.41
CA GLN A 169 -12.47 13.37 1.55
C GLN A 169 -12.69 14.85 1.20
N ARG A 170 -11.71 15.71 1.47
CA ARG A 170 -11.81 17.14 1.15
C ARG A 170 -11.48 17.47 -0.29
N SER A 171 -10.82 16.56 -1.00
CA SER A 171 -10.56 16.71 -2.42
C SER A 171 -11.87 16.79 -3.19
N ARG A 172 -11.96 17.75 -4.12
CA ARG A 172 -13.06 17.86 -5.09
C ARG A 172 -12.68 17.27 -6.46
N THR A 173 -11.60 16.49 -6.52
CA THR A 173 -11.09 15.95 -7.78
C THR A 173 -11.93 14.79 -8.29
N ARG A 174 -11.95 14.63 -9.62
CA ARG A 174 -12.71 13.55 -10.26
C ARG A 174 -11.99 12.22 -10.15
N PHE A 175 -10.67 12.27 -10.02
CA PHE A 175 -9.85 11.09 -9.82
C PHE A 175 -8.96 11.24 -8.58
N ALA A 176 -8.71 10.13 -7.90
CA ALA A 176 -7.89 10.10 -6.69
C ALA A 176 -6.40 10.44 -6.94
N HIS A 177 -5.94 10.28 -8.18
CA HIS A 177 -4.58 10.65 -8.60
C HIS A 177 -4.36 12.15 -8.81
N GLU A 178 -5.45 12.93 -8.89
CA GLU A 178 -5.40 14.39 -9.01
C GLU A 178 -5.26 15.08 -7.65
N VAL A 179 -5.35 14.32 -6.54
CA VAL A 179 -5.14 14.83 -5.18
C VAL A 179 -3.67 15.25 -5.04
N ASP A 180 -3.44 16.50 -4.65
CA ASP A 180 -2.10 16.95 -4.26
C ASP A 180 -1.73 16.38 -2.89
N TYR A 181 -0.80 15.42 -2.88
CA TYR A 181 -0.32 14.77 -1.66
C TYR A 181 0.83 15.53 -0.98
N ALA A 182 1.41 16.56 -1.60
CA ALA A 182 2.52 17.29 -0.98
C ALA A 182 2.10 17.93 0.37
N PRO A 183 0.96 18.63 0.48
CA PRO A 183 0.47 19.15 1.77
C PRO A 183 0.15 18.04 2.78
N VAL A 184 -0.27 16.86 2.31
CA VAL A 184 -0.58 15.70 3.14
C VAL A 184 0.71 15.15 3.76
N GLN A 185 1.75 15.01 2.94
CA GLN A 185 3.07 14.57 3.36
C GLN A 185 3.70 15.54 4.37
N GLU A 186 3.59 16.85 4.15
CA GLU A 186 4.06 17.86 5.11
C GLU A 186 3.33 17.73 6.46
N LYS A 187 2.00 17.62 6.44
CA LYS A 187 1.19 17.47 7.65
C LYS A 187 1.51 16.18 8.41
N ILE A 188 1.70 15.07 7.70
CA ILE A 188 2.12 13.78 8.30
C ILE A 188 3.50 13.92 8.92
N THR A 189 4.47 14.44 8.17
CA THR A 189 5.85 14.64 8.66
C THR A 189 5.87 15.49 9.94
N TYR A 190 5.16 16.61 9.94
CA TYR A 190 5.05 17.50 11.10
C TYR A 190 4.43 16.78 12.30
N THR A 191 3.28 16.12 12.10
CA THR A 191 2.54 15.45 13.18
C THR A 191 3.34 14.30 13.79
N LEU A 192 3.94 13.46 12.95
CA LEU A 192 4.77 12.35 13.40
C LEU A 192 6.03 12.83 14.10
N THR A 193 6.65 13.92 13.64
CA THR A 193 7.80 14.53 14.31
C THR A 193 7.44 14.99 15.72
N LEU A 194 6.27 15.63 15.91
CA LEU A 194 5.80 16.02 17.24
C LEU A 194 5.58 14.80 18.15
N LEU A 195 4.91 13.76 17.64
CA LEU A 195 4.65 12.54 18.41
C LEU A 195 5.95 11.83 18.80
N LEU A 196 6.86 11.63 17.83
CA LEU A 196 8.13 10.95 18.07
C LEU A 196 9.03 11.75 19.02
N ASN A 197 9.03 13.09 18.94
CA ASN A 197 9.74 13.93 19.91
C ASN A 197 9.15 13.80 21.33
N GLY A 198 7.82 13.66 21.46
CA GLY A 198 7.17 13.40 22.75
C GLY A 198 7.50 12.02 23.35
N LEU A 199 7.97 11.08 22.53
CA LEU A 199 8.42 9.76 22.98
C LEU A 199 9.91 9.72 23.35
N ARG A 200 10.70 10.76 23.03
CA ARG A 200 12.14 10.77 23.29
C ARG A 200 12.44 10.86 24.78
N LYS A 201 13.53 10.21 25.18
CA LYS A 201 14.07 10.26 26.55
C LYS A 201 14.88 11.53 26.81
#